data_AF-A0A8I2CUX7-F1
#
_entry.id   AF-A0A8I2CUX7-F1
#
_cell.length_a   1.000
_cell.length_b   1.000
_cell.length_c   1.000
_cell.angle_alpha   90.00
_cell.angle_beta   90.00
_cell.angle_gamma   90.00
#
_symmetry.space_group_name_H-M   'P 1'
#
loop_
_entity.id
_entity.type
_entity.pdbx_description
1 polymer ?
#
loop_
_entity_poly.entity_id
_entity_poly.type
_entity_poly.pdbx_seq_one_letter_code
_entity_poly.pdbx_strand_id
1 'polypeptide(L)'
;MKRGTCYVLFFVFAVISLMLLVGCSKPPTEALQKAEQALEEAKQKGANLYVEDLFKKAEEGLKKAKDQVAAKQYKEAAQTLLEVIPAAEQAVAGIEAGKAKMKEEAEKFVGEAQKGLDELKTDVATAIKNKLPVAKEEIQAAIGKMEVDFAGAKEKLQSGSIREAFDGLKEIIETLKAKKEDIAKLATTPPPAPAEPPKK
;
A
#
# COMPACT_ATOMS: atom_id res chain seq x y z
N MET A 1 -31.83 -55.95 -45.17
CA MET A 1 -31.23 -54.59 -45.19
C MET A 1 -31.71 -53.67 -44.04
N LYS A 2 -31.88 -54.14 -42.80
CA LYS A 2 -32.44 -53.29 -41.70
C LYS A 2 -31.61 -53.20 -40.41
N ARG A 3 -30.51 -53.97 -40.28
CA ARG A 3 -29.66 -53.98 -39.06
C ARG A 3 -28.44 -53.05 -39.16
N GLY A 4 -27.87 -52.87 -40.34
CA GLY A 4 -26.71 -51.99 -40.57
C GLY A 4 -27.03 -50.50 -40.46
N THR A 5 -28.21 -50.08 -40.92
CA THR A 5 -28.64 -48.68 -40.89
C THR A 5 -28.90 -48.17 -39.46
N CYS A 6 -29.36 -49.03 -38.54
CA CYS A 6 -29.51 -48.67 -37.12
C CYS A 6 -28.16 -48.48 -36.41
N TYR A 7 -27.14 -49.29 -36.74
CA TYR A 7 -25.81 -49.14 -36.13
C TYR A 7 -25.09 -47.87 -36.60
N VAL A 8 -25.24 -47.49 -37.87
CA VAL A 8 -24.68 -46.24 -38.41
C VAL A 8 -25.34 -45.01 -37.78
N LEU A 9 -26.68 -45.02 -37.60
CA LEU A 9 -27.39 -43.95 -36.91
C LEU A 9 -27.00 -43.84 -35.43
N PHE A 10 -26.83 -44.97 -34.73
CA PHE A 10 -26.42 -44.99 -33.32
C PHE A 10 -24.96 -44.51 -33.13
N PHE A 11 -24.07 -44.87 -34.06
CA PHE A 11 -22.67 -44.41 -34.04
C PHE A 11 -22.54 -42.91 -34.33
N VAL A 12 -23.31 -42.37 -35.29
CA VAL A 12 -23.33 -40.93 -35.57
C VAL A 12 -23.91 -40.13 -34.39
N PHE A 13 -24.95 -40.63 -33.73
CA PHE A 13 -25.52 -40.00 -32.54
C PHE A 13 -24.54 -40.03 -31.35
N ALA A 14 -23.79 -41.12 -31.17
CA ALA A 14 -22.75 -41.24 -30.15
C ALA A 14 -21.56 -40.30 -30.40
N VAL A 15 -21.12 -40.14 -31.66
CA VAL A 15 -20.03 -39.23 -32.04
C VAL A 15 -20.45 -37.75 -31.91
N ILE A 16 -21.70 -37.41 -32.23
CA ILE A 16 -22.25 -36.05 -32.02
C ILE A 16 -22.40 -35.74 -30.53
N SER A 17 -22.84 -36.71 -29.72
CA SER A 17 -22.92 -36.56 -28.26
C SER A 17 -21.53 -36.42 -27.62
N LEU A 18 -20.52 -37.09 -28.15
CA LEU A 18 -19.12 -36.93 -27.74
C LEU A 18 -18.53 -35.57 -28.17
N MET A 19 -18.95 -35.01 -29.31
CA MET A 19 -18.56 -33.65 -29.72
C MET A 19 -19.21 -32.53 -28.89
N LEU A 20 -20.40 -32.78 -28.31
CA LEU A 20 -21.06 -31.84 -27.38
C LEU A 20 -20.37 -31.78 -26.00
N LEU A 21 -19.56 -32.77 -25.65
CA LEU A 21 -18.74 -32.77 -24.42
C LEU A 21 -17.43 -31.98 -24.56
N VAL A 22 -16.97 -31.68 -25.78
CA VAL A 22 -15.77 -30.86 -26.05
C VAL A 22 -16.09 -29.40 -26.41
N GLY A 23 -17.37 -29.02 -26.41
CA GLY A 23 -17.80 -27.66 -26.74
C GLY A 23 -18.64 -27.02 -25.64
N CYS A 24 -18.01 -26.37 -24.65
CA CYS A 24 -18.52 -25.14 -24.00
C CYS A 24 -17.61 -24.71 -22.85
N SER A 25 -16.42 -24.25 -23.19
CA SER A 25 -15.64 -23.46 -22.26
C SER A 25 -14.91 -22.39 -23.06
N LYS A 26 -15.73 -21.53 -23.69
CA LYS A 26 -15.21 -20.28 -24.23
C LYS A 26 -14.57 -19.53 -23.05
N PRO A 27 -13.35 -19.02 -23.21
CA PRO A 27 -12.72 -18.21 -22.18
C PRO A 27 -13.65 -17.04 -21.82
N PRO A 28 -13.73 -16.63 -20.54
CA PRO A 28 -14.57 -15.52 -20.09
C PRO A 28 -13.94 -14.17 -20.49
N THR A 29 -13.62 -14.00 -21.77
CA THR A 29 -12.88 -12.86 -22.32
C THR A 29 -13.59 -11.54 -22.04
N GLU A 30 -14.91 -11.48 -22.18
CA GLU A 30 -15.68 -10.27 -21.89
C GLU A 30 -15.63 -9.89 -20.40
N ALA A 31 -15.72 -10.87 -19.50
CA ALA A 31 -15.65 -10.62 -18.07
C ALA A 31 -14.23 -10.21 -17.64
N LEU A 32 -13.19 -10.82 -18.23
CA LEU A 32 -11.80 -10.42 -18.03
C LEU A 32 -11.58 -8.97 -18.46
N GLN A 33 -12.02 -8.61 -19.67
CA GLN A 33 -11.85 -7.25 -20.18
C GLN A 33 -12.58 -6.22 -19.31
N LYS A 34 -13.80 -6.53 -18.86
CA LYS A 34 -14.55 -5.67 -17.93
C LYS A 34 -13.83 -5.51 -16.58
N ALA A 35 -13.30 -6.60 -16.03
CA ALA A 35 -12.55 -6.56 -14.77
C ALA A 35 -11.25 -5.76 -14.90
N GLU A 36 -10.53 -5.90 -16.02
CA GLU A 36 -9.35 -5.08 -16.33
C GLU A 36 -9.69 -3.60 -16.45
N GLN A 37 -10.76 -3.26 -17.18
CA GLN A 37 -11.23 -1.89 -17.32
C GLN A 37 -11.66 -1.29 -15.97
N ALA A 38 -12.40 -2.04 -15.15
CA ALA A 38 -12.82 -1.59 -13.83
C ALA A 38 -11.64 -1.33 -12.89
N LEU A 39 -10.60 -2.18 -12.92
CA LEU A 39 -9.38 -1.96 -12.15
C LEU A 39 -8.57 -0.76 -12.67
N GLU A 40 -8.46 -0.61 -13.98
CA GLU A 40 -7.77 0.54 -14.57
C GLU A 40 -8.49 1.85 -14.24
N GLU A 41 -9.83 1.88 -14.32
CA GLU A 41 -10.63 3.02 -13.89
C GLU A 41 -10.46 3.31 -12.40
N ALA A 42 -10.47 2.27 -11.56
CA ALA A 42 -10.24 2.41 -10.12
C ALA A 42 -8.86 3.03 -9.84
N LYS A 43 -7.82 2.55 -10.53
CA LYS A 43 -6.45 3.08 -10.43
C LYS A 43 -6.37 4.53 -10.88
N GLN A 44 -6.99 4.88 -12.01
CA GLN A 44 -7.01 6.26 -12.52
C GLN A 44 -7.70 7.23 -11.57
N LYS A 45 -8.73 6.76 -10.85
CA LYS A 45 -9.40 7.55 -9.81
C LYS A 45 -8.62 7.60 -8.48
N GLY A 46 -7.51 6.86 -8.36
CA GLY A 46 -6.64 6.84 -7.18
C GLY A 46 -7.06 5.81 -6.12
N ALA A 47 -7.86 4.80 -6.46
CA ALA A 47 -8.23 3.74 -5.53
C ALA A 47 -6.99 3.02 -4.95
N ASN A 48 -5.95 2.85 -5.75
CA ASN A 48 -4.67 2.30 -5.30
C ASN A 48 -3.95 3.15 -4.25
N LEU A 49 -4.30 4.43 -4.10
CA LEU A 49 -3.68 5.35 -3.15
C LEU A 49 -4.50 5.50 -1.86
N TYR A 50 -5.83 5.52 -1.98
CA TYR A 50 -6.74 5.85 -0.87
C TYR A 50 -7.46 4.64 -0.28
N VAL A 51 -7.57 3.54 -1.03
CA VAL A 51 -8.18 2.28 -0.60
C VAL A 51 -7.34 1.10 -1.09
N GLU A 52 -6.04 1.17 -0.83
CA GLU A 52 -5.01 0.24 -1.31
C GLU A 52 -5.38 -1.23 -1.05
N ASP A 53 -5.94 -1.55 0.12
CA ASP A 53 -6.34 -2.92 0.47
C ASP A 53 -7.44 -3.48 -0.46
N LEU A 54 -8.47 -2.67 -0.75
CA LEU A 54 -9.56 -3.07 -1.65
C LEU A 54 -9.07 -3.18 -3.10
N PHE A 55 -8.22 -2.24 -3.51
CA PHE A 55 -7.61 -2.24 -4.83
C PHE A 55 -6.72 -3.48 -5.03
N LYS A 56 -5.85 -3.79 -4.06
CA LYS A 56 -5.00 -4.99 -4.09
C LYS A 56 -5.82 -6.28 -4.14
N LYS A 57 -6.88 -6.37 -3.34
CA LYS A 57 -7.78 -7.54 -3.37
C LYS A 57 -8.39 -7.77 -4.76
N ALA A 58 -8.81 -6.69 -5.43
CA ALA A 58 -9.32 -6.78 -6.80
C ALA A 58 -8.21 -7.16 -7.80
N GLU A 59 -7.00 -6.60 -7.66
CA GLU A 59 -5.84 -6.92 -8.50
C GLU A 59 -5.41 -8.40 -8.37
N GLU A 60 -5.34 -8.91 -7.14
CA GLU A 60 -5.04 -10.31 -6.85
C GLU A 60 -6.11 -11.25 -7.41
N GLY A 61 -7.39 -10.88 -7.28
CA GLY A 61 -8.50 -11.62 -7.88
C GLY A 61 -8.43 -11.65 -9.41
N LEU A 62 -8.09 -10.54 -10.05
CA LEU A 62 -7.90 -10.50 -11.51
C LEU A 62 -6.73 -11.40 -11.94
N LYS A 63 -5.61 -11.33 -11.22
CA LYS A 63 -4.45 -12.20 -11.47
C LYS A 63 -4.83 -13.67 -11.36
N LYS A 64 -5.54 -14.04 -10.30
CA LYS A 64 -6.06 -15.41 -10.09
C LYS A 64 -6.98 -15.84 -11.23
N ALA A 65 -7.88 -14.97 -11.69
CA ALA A 65 -8.75 -15.27 -12.82
C ALA A 65 -7.95 -15.50 -14.13
N LYS A 66 -6.91 -14.70 -14.38
CA LYS A 66 -6.00 -14.89 -15.53
C LYS A 66 -5.27 -16.23 -15.46
N ASP A 67 -4.77 -16.59 -14.28
CA ASP A 67 -4.09 -17.88 -14.04
C ASP A 67 -5.05 -19.05 -14.27
N GLN A 68 -6.30 -18.94 -13.81
CA GLN A 68 -7.35 -19.93 -14.05
C GLN A 68 -7.68 -20.06 -15.55
N VAL A 69 -7.75 -18.95 -16.30
CA VAL A 69 -7.92 -19.00 -17.76
C VAL A 69 -6.73 -19.68 -18.45
N ALA A 70 -5.50 -19.38 -18.03
CA ALA A 70 -4.30 -20.05 -18.55
C ALA A 70 -4.30 -21.55 -18.25
N ALA A 71 -4.81 -21.95 -17.08
CA ALA A 71 -5.02 -23.33 -16.66
C ALA A 71 -6.27 -23.99 -17.29
N LYS A 72 -6.99 -23.29 -18.19
CA LYS A 72 -8.25 -23.74 -18.81
C LYS A 72 -9.39 -24.01 -17.80
N GLN A 73 -9.30 -23.44 -16.60
CA GLN A 73 -10.30 -23.45 -15.54
C GLN A 73 -11.30 -22.30 -15.73
N TYR A 74 -12.03 -22.33 -16.85
CA TYR A 74 -12.84 -21.18 -17.30
C TYR A 74 -14.05 -20.90 -16.40
N LYS A 75 -14.63 -21.94 -15.77
CA LYS A 75 -15.76 -21.79 -14.85
C LYS A 75 -15.31 -21.13 -13.55
N GLU A 76 -14.15 -21.53 -13.05
CA GLU A 76 -13.51 -20.96 -11.87
C GLU A 76 -13.06 -19.53 -12.13
N ALA A 77 -12.49 -19.25 -13.31
CA ALA A 77 -12.16 -17.89 -13.74
C ALA A 77 -13.40 -16.99 -13.77
N ALA A 78 -14.50 -17.45 -14.35
CA ALA A 78 -15.76 -16.71 -14.37
C ALA A 78 -16.28 -16.42 -12.95
N GLN A 79 -16.20 -17.40 -12.04
CA GLN A 79 -16.55 -17.23 -10.62
C GLN A 79 -15.68 -16.17 -9.94
N THR A 80 -14.35 -16.25 -10.08
CA THR A 80 -13.43 -15.25 -9.52
C THR A 80 -13.74 -13.85 -10.04
N LEU A 81 -14.07 -13.71 -11.33
CA LEU A 81 -14.38 -12.41 -11.94
C LEU A 81 -15.69 -11.78 -11.43
N LEU A 82 -16.64 -12.58 -10.93
CA LEU A 82 -17.84 -12.06 -10.26
C LEU A 82 -17.51 -11.31 -8.98
N GLU A 83 -16.37 -11.58 -8.34
CA GLU A 83 -15.90 -10.89 -7.14
C GLU A 83 -14.98 -9.71 -7.48
N VAL A 84 -14.21 -9.79 -8.57
CA VAL A 84 -13.23 -8.75 -8.95
C VAL A 84 -13.91 -7.45 -9.37
N ILE A 85 -14.91 -7.51 -10.24
CA ILE A 85 -15.62 -6.33 -10.74
C ILE A 85 -16.25 -5.52 -9.59
N PRO A 86 -17.07 -6.11 -8.70
CA PRO A 86 -17.64 -5.35 -7.59
C PRO A 86 -16.58 -4.92 -6.58
N ALA A 87 -15.47 -5.64 -6.41
CA ALA A 87 -14.37 -5.19 -5.56
C ALA A 87 -13.70 -3.93 -6.14
N ALA A 88 -13.51 -3.84 -7.45
CA ALA A 88 -12.99 -2.64 -8.11
C ALA A 88 -13.98 -1.46 -8.01
N GLU A 89 -15.28 -1.70 -8.20
CA GLU A 89 -16.32 -0.68 -8.02
C GLU A 89 -16.41 -0.20 -6.56
N GLN A 90 -16.31 -1.11 -5.60
CA GLN A 90 -16.23 -0.77 -4.18
C GLN A 90 -14.98 0.03 -3.86
N ALA A 91 -13.86 -0.27 -4.49
CA ALA A 91 -12.64 0.53 -4.35
C ALA A 91 -12.89 1.97 -4.86
N VAL A 92 -13.53 2.14 -6.02
CA VAL A 92 -13.91 3.47 -6.51
C VAL A 92 -14.85 4.20 -5.53
N ALA A 93 -15.90 3.53 -5.06
CA ALA A 93 -16.85 4.11 -4.11
C ALA A 93 -16.20 4.46 -2.77
N GLY A 94 -15.17 3.71 -2.37
CA GLY A 94 -14.44 3.90 -1.13
C GLY A 94 -13.42 5.04 -1.14
N ILE A 95 -13.08 5.61 -2.31
CA ILE A 95 -12.04 6.64 -2.43
C ILE A 95 -12.29 7.84 -1.53
N GLU A 96 -13.51 8.38 -1.49
CA GLU A 96 -13.80 9.58 -0.69
C GLU A 96 -13.71 9.30 0.81
N ALA A 97 -14.15 8.12 1.25
CA ALA A 97 -13.96 7.66 2.62
C ALA A 97 -12.47 7.45 2.93
N GLY A 98 -11.70 6.89 1.99
CA GLY A 98 -10.25 6.71 2.09
C GLY A 98 -9.49 8.03 2.19
N LYS A 99 -9.86 9.02 1.38
CA LYS A 99 -9.33 10.40 1.47
C LYS A 99 -9.65 11.03 2.82
N ALA A 100 -10.88 10.90 3.31
CA ALA A 100 -11.28 11.43 4.61
C ALA A 100 -10.47 10.78 5.75
N LYS A 101 -10.31 9.45 5.73
CA LYS A 101 -9.48 8.72 6.69
C LYS A 101 -8.02 9.15 6.63
N MET A 102 -7.44 9.21 5.44
CA MET A 102 -6.05 9.64 5.25
C MET A 102 -5.84 11.08 5.71
N LYS A 103 -6.83 11.97 5.50
CA LYS A 103 -6.80 13.33 6.03
C LYS A 103 -6.83 13.34 7.56
N GLU A 104 -7.72 12.57 8.18
CA GLU A 104 -7.77 12.43 9.64
C GLU A 104 -6.45 11.91 10.21
N GLU A 105 -5.84 10.91 9.57
CA GLU A 105 -4.53 10.40 9.97
C GLU A 105 -3.41 11.42 9.75
N ALA A 106 -3.44 12.18 8.64
CA ALA A 106 -2.51 13.28 8.43
C ALA A 106 -2.67 14.37 9.50
N GLU A 107 -3.90 14.72 9.90
CA GLU A 107 -4.14 15.66 11.00
C GLU A 107 -3.60 15.13 12.34
N LYS A 108 -3.70 13.82 12.60
CA LYS A 108 -3.04 13.19 13.77
C LYS A 108 -1.52 13.32 13.66
N PHE A 109 -0.94 13.04 12.49
CA PHE A 109 0.49 13.21 12.26
C PHE A 109 0.95 14.65 12.38
N VAL A 110 0.10 15.65 12.08
CA VAL A 110 0.42 17.05 12.36
C VAL A 110 0.67 17.26 13.85
N GLY A 111 -0.20 16.74 14.71
CA GLY A 111 -0.05 16.82 16.15
C GLY A 111 1.19 16.07 16.66
N GLU A 112 1.41 14.86 16.16
CA GLU A 112 2.58 14.04 16.51
C GLU A 112 3.90 14.67 16.07
N ALA A 113 3.98 15.21 14.85
CA ALA A 113 5.17 15.87 14.34
C ALA A 113 5.47 17.17 15.09
N GLN A 114 4.44 17.98 15.41
CA GLN A 114 4.61 19.20 16.22
C GLN A 114 5.19 18.85 17.60
N LYS A 115 4.54 17.94 18.32
CA LYS A 115 5.00 17.48 19.63
C LYS A 115 6.40 16.88 19.54
N GLY A 116 6.64 16.10 18.49
CA GLY A 116 7.93 15.47 18.22
C GLY A 116 9.06 16.46 18.04
N LEU A 117 8.83 17.54 17.27
CA LEU A 117 9.77 18.65 17.06
C LEU A 117 10.06 19.41 18.35
N ASP A 118 9.04 19.72 19.14
CA ASP A 118 9.19 20.48 20.39
C ASP A 118 9.95 19.68 21.46
N GLU A 119 9.66 18.39 21.57
CA GLU A 119 10.43 17.45 22.39
C GLU A 119 11.87 17.33 21.91
N LEU A 120 12.11 17.17 20.60
CA LEU A 120 13.47 17.06 20.06
C LEU A 120 14.31 18.32 20.38
N LYS A 121 13.74 19.53 20.23
CA LYS A 121 14.41 20.78 20.62
C LYS A 121 14.78 20.78 22.11
N THR A 122 13.88 20.30 22.95
CA THR A 122 14.09 20.21 24.41
C THR A 122 15.19 19.19 24.76
N ASP A 123 15.18 18.03 24.11
CA ASP A 123 16.19 16.98 24.29
C ASP A 123 17.57 17.46 23.85
N VAL A 124 17.66 18.17 22.72
CA VAL A 124 18.90 18.79 22.25
C VAL A 124 19.41 19.82 23.24
N ALA A 125 18.54 20.73 23.71
CA ALA A 125 18.93 21.72 24.72
C ALA A 125 19.44 21.06 26.02
N THR A 126 18.80 19.97 26.44
CA THR A 126 19.18 19.20 27.63
C THR A 126 20.51 18.47 27.42
N ALA A 127 20.71 17.82 26.27
CA ALA A 127 21.96 17.18 25.89
C ALA A 127 23.13 18.17 25.85
N ILE A 128 22.89 19.38 25.31
CA ILE A 128 23.88 20.47 25.30
C ILE A 128 24.23 20.90 26.72
N LYS A 129 23.23 21.08 27.60
CA LYS A 129 23.44 21.45 29.00
C LYS A 129 24.24 20.39 29.76
N ASN A 130 23.99 19.12 29.45
CA ASN A 130 24.70 17.97 30.01
C ASN A 130 26.05 17.68 29.34
N LYS A 131 26.49 18.53 28.40
CA LYS A 131 27.76 18.41 27.66
C LYS A 131 27.90 17.07 26.91
N LEU A 132 26.78 16.49 26.47
CA LEU A 132 26.80 15.32 25.59
C LEU A 132 27.42 15.70 24.23
N PRO A 133 28.11 14.77 23.56
CA PRO A 133 28.74 15.01 22.26
C PRO A 133 27.70 14.98 21.13
N VAL A 134 26.73 15.89 21.19
CA VAL A 134 25.73 16.09 20.14
C VAL A 134 26.30 16.97 19.03
N ALA A 135 26.08 16.57 17.77
CA ALA A 135 26.41 17.38 16.60
C ALA A 135 25.39 18.54 16.46
N LYS A 136 25.63 19.63 17.21
CA LYS A 136 24.66 20.71 17.39
C LYS A 136 24.26 21.36 16.07
N GLU A 137 25.24 21.67 15.22
CA GLU A 137 24.98 22.31 13.92
C GLU A 137 24.15 21.39 13.01
N GLU A 138 24.48 20.10 12.96
CA GLU A 138 23.77 19.12 12.13
C GLU A 138 22.33 18.92 12.61
N ILE A 139 22.13 18.80 13.93
CA ILE A 139 20.80 18.60 14.49
C ILE A 139 19.96 19.88 14.36
N GLN A 140 20.53 21.07 14.54
CA GLN A 140 19.81 22.32 14.31
C GLN A 140 19.42 22.50 12.84
N ALA A 141 20.31 22.17 11.89
CA ALA A 141 20.00 22.17 10.47
C ALA A 141 18.88 21.18 10.14
N ALA A 142 18.91 19.98 10.74
CA ALA A 142 17.86 18.98 10.57
C ALA A 142 16.51 19.45 11.16
N ILE A 143 16.51 20.07 12.33
CA ILE A 143 15.30 20.66 12.93
C ILE A 143 14.73 21.74 12.01
N GLY A 144 15.57 22.67 11.55
CA GLY A 144 15.13 23.73 10.62
C GLY A 144 14.55 23.17 9.32
N LYS A 145 15.18 22.13 8.75
CA LYS A 145 14.63 21.42 7.58
C LYS A 145 13.27 20.79 7.90
N MET A 146 13.15 20.06 9.02
CA MET A 146 11.89 19.44 9.41
C MET A 146 10.79 20.46 9.71
N GLU A 147 11.10 21.65 10.22
CA GLU A 147 10.14 22.73 10.40
C GLU A 147 9.62 23.27 9.07
N VAL A 148 10.50 23.45 8.09
CA VAL A 148 10.13 23.87 6.73
C VAL A 148 9.29 22.78 6.05
N ASP A 149 9.73 21.52 6.11
CA ASP A 149 8.99 20.39 5.55
C ASP A 149 7.61 20.23 6.22
N PHE A 150 7.54 20.42 7.53
CA PHE A 150 6.30 20.37 8.30
C PHE A 150 5.33 21.50 7.92
N ALA A 151 5.84 22.72 7.74
CA ALA A 151 5.03 23.83 7.23
C ALA A 151 4.50 23.53 5.82
N GLY A 152 5.35 23.01 4.93
CA GLY A 152 4.96 22.59 3.59
C GLY A 152 3.92 21.47 3.60
N ALA A 153 4.05 20.48 4.48
CA ALA A 153 3.09 19.39 4.61
C ALA A 153 1.73 19.87 5.14
N LYS A 154 1.71 20.82 6.08
CA LYS A 154 0.47 21.50 6.53
C LYS A 154 -0.21 22.26 5.39
N GLU A 155 0.56 22.99 4.58
CA GLU A 155 0.03 23.71 3.42
C GLU A 155 -0.59 22.74 2.41
N LYS A 156 0.10 21.64 2.11
CA LYS A 156 -0.42 20.56 1.25
C LYS A 156 -1.71 19.94 1.78
N LEU A 157 -1.83 19.78 3.10
CA LEU A 157 -3.04 19.27 3.74
C LEU A 157 -4.21 20.25 3.58
N GLN A 158 -3.94 21.55 3.68
CA GLN A 158 -4.93 22.62 3.50
C GLN A 158 -5.34 22.80 2.03
N SER A 159 -4.41 22.63 1.09
CA SER A 159 -4.68 22.75 -0.35
C SER A 159 -5.34 21.51 -0.97
N GLY A 160 -5.56 20.45 -0.19
CA GLY A 160 -6.23 19.22 -0.63
C GLY A 160 -5.28 18.17 -1.21
N SER A 161 -3.97 18.41 -1.19
CA SER A 161 -2.92 17.44 -1.56
C SER A 161 -2.67 16.46 -0.42
N ILE A 162 -3.74 15.76 0.00
CA ILE A 162 -3.79 14.93 1.23
C ILE A 162 -2.70 13.86 1.23
N ARG A 163 -2.47 13.20 0.09
CA ARG A 163 -1.50 12.10 0.01
C ARG A 163 -0.07 12.59 0.24
N GLU A 164 0.32 13.68 -0.44
CA GLU A 164 1.65 14.25 -0.27
C GLU A 164 1.86 14.80 1.15
N ALA A 165 0.81 15.38 1.76
CA ALA A 165 0.87 15.83 3.14
C ALA A 165 1.06 14.66 4.11
N PHE A 166 0.30 13.57 3.93
CA PHE A 166 0.42 12.35 4.72
C PHE A 166 1.82 11.75 4.62
N ASP A 167 2.34 11.57 3.40
CA ASP A 167 3.67 10.99 3.18
C ASP A 167 4.78 11.88 3.77
N GLY A 168 4.71 13.20 3.57
CA GLY A 168 5.67 14.15 4.14
C GLY A 168 5.65 14.18 5.67
N LEU A 169 4.45 14.18 6.29
CA LEU A 169 4.32 14.12 7.75
C LEU A 169 4.86 12.81 8.33
N LYS A 170 4.61 11.68 7.66
CA LYS A 170 5.14 10.39 8.06
C LYS A 170 6.67 10.38 8.02
N GLU A 171 7.28 10.92 6.98
CA GLU A 171 8.74 11.04 6.85
C GLU A 171 9.35 11.92 7.96
N ILE A 172 8.69 13.04 8.29
CA ILE A 172 9.09 13.90 9.41
C ILE A 172 9.05 13.12 10.72
N ILE A 173 7.96 12.38 10.99
CA ILE A 173 7.84 11.57 12.22
C ILE A 173 8.92 10.49 12.30
N GLU A 174 9.22 9.81 11.20
CA GLU A 174 10.30 8.80 11.14
C GLU A 174 11.67 9.45 11.42
N THR A 175 11.95 10.60 10.80
CA THR A 175 13.19 11.35 11.01
C THR A 175 13.32 11.86 12.44
N LEU A 176 12.22 12.36 13.02
CA LEU A 176 12.15 12.79 14.42
C LEU A 176 12.47 11.64 15.38
N LYS A 177 11.88 10.47 15.16
CA LYS A 177 12.15 9.27 15.98
C LYS A 177 13.62 8.88 15.90
N ALA A 178 14.19 8.81 14.69
CA ALA A 178 15.60 8.49 14.50
C ALA A 178 16.52 9.47 15.25
N LYS A 179 16.28 10.79 15.13
CA LYS A 179 17.10 11.80 15.81
C LYS A 179 16.97 11.76 17.34
N LYS A 180 15.78 11.49 17.86
CA LYS A 180 15.58 11.29 19.31
C LYS A 180 16.33 10.06 19.81
N GLU A 181 16.29 8.95 19.07
CA GLU A 181 17.05 7.74 19.42
C GLU A 181 18.56 7.99 19.44
N ASP A 182 19.08 8.74 18.46
CA ASP A 182 20.51 9.10 18.43
C ASP A 182 20.91 9.90 19.68
N ILE A 183 20.10 10.89 20.09
CA ILE A 183 20.37 11.66 21.32
C ILE A 183 20.25 10.78 22.57
N ALA A 184 19.27 9.88 22.62
CA ALA A 184 19.09 8.95 23.74
C ALA A 184 20.26 7.97 23.88
N LYS A 185 20.82 7.49 22.76
CA LYS A 185 22.03 6.63 22.75
C LYS A 185 23.23 7.38 23.36
N LEU A 186 23.40 8.66 23.02
CA LEU A 186 24.47 9.49 23.60
C LEU A 186 24.32 9.71 25.11
N ALA A 187 23.08 9.70 25.62
CA ALA A 187 22.80 9.83 27.06
C ALA A 187 23.03 8.53 27.85
N THR A 188 23.06 7.37 27.19
CA THR A 188 23.19 6.05 27.83
C THR A 188 24.59 5.44 27.70
N THR A 189 25.45 5.97 26.84
CA THR A 189 26.88 5.65 26.83
C THR A 189 27.56 6.14 28.13
N PRO A 190 28.15 5.24 28.94
CA PRO A 190 28.90 5.64 30.13
C PRO A 190 30.02 6.61 29.77
N PRO A 191 30.36 7.60 30.62
CA PRO A 191 31.54 8.43 30.43
C PRO A 191 32.77 7.54 30.23
N PRO A 192 33.70 7.88 29.31
CA PRO A 192 34.95 7.16 29.21
C PRO A 192 35.61 7.15 30.59
N ALA A 193 35.88 5.94 31.11
CA ALA A 193 36.52 5.77 32.40
C ALA A 193 37.79 6.64 32.41
N PRO A 194 38.01 7.48 33.45
CA PRO A 194 39.19 8.33 33.51
C PRO A 194 40.43 7.46 33.36
N ALA A 195 41.27 7.78 32.38
CA ALA A 195 42.47 7.03 32.06
C ALA A 195 43.31 6.89 33.34
N GLU A 196 43.55 5.66 33.77
CA GLU A 196 44.42 5.40 34.92
C GLU A 196 45.80 6.01 34.64
N PRO A 197 46.35 6.84 35.55
CA PRO A 197 47.69 7.36 35.38
C PRO A 197 48.71 6.23 35.38
N PRO A 198 49.77 6.30 34.55
CA PRO A 198 50.76 5.24 34.45
C PRO A 198 51.43 5.02 35.81
N LYS A 199 51.33 3.80 36.33
CA LYS A 199 52.09 3.37 37.50
C LYS A 199 53.58 3.43 37.15
N LYS A 200 54.34 4.15 37.98
CA LYS A 200 55.80 4.33 37.93
C LYS A 200 56.54 3.01 37.86
#